data_AF-A0AAE7H7V5-F1
#
_entry.id   AF-A0AAE7H7V5-F1
#
_cell.length_a   1.000
_cell.length_b   1.000
_cell.length_c   1.000
_cell.angle_alpha   90.00
_cell.angle_beta   90.00
_cell.angle_gamma   90.00
#
_symmetry.space_group_name_H-M   'P 1'
#
loop_
_entity.id
_entity.type
_entity.pdbx_description
1 polymer ?
#
loop_
_entity_poly.entity_id
_entity_poly.type
_entity_poly.pdbx_seq_one_letter_code
_entity_poly.pdbx_strand_id
1 'polypeptide(L)'
;MDYPHILSPILDFLHCPTPQAWIDEARKPENLPLLLTDHMVCELKAAQNAMLLVRRYVADKEGADELLACLKPYEDFTYRWGPEPDFVALHKQINKSAMPQTDDPWGRQLLDNMILLIKEELHHFWQVREMMLSRDIPYVKITASNYARGMRREVRSHEPVMLIDKLICGAYIEARSCERFAALAPWLDDDLQKFYLSLLRSEARHYQDYLDLAQRIAEDDISERVRQLGEAEAALINATEAEFRFHSGVPVCR
;
A
#
# COMPACT_ATOMS: atom_id res chain seq x y z
N MET A 1 3.36 20.33 10.07
CA MET A 1 3.63 18.92 10.45
C MET A 1 5.13 18.72 10.34
N ASP A 2 5.76 18.00 11.28
CA ASP A 2 7.20 17.76 11.24
C ASP A 2 7.50 16.55 10.34
N TYR A 3 7.48 16.79 9.02
CA TYR A 3 7.73 15.76 8.02
C TYR A 3 9.12 15.11 8.15
N PRO A 4 10.21 15.86 8.43
CA PRO A 4 11.52 15.25 8.70
C PRO A 4 11.48 14.18 9.80
N HIS A 5 10.75 14.42 10.90
CA HIS A 5 10.62 13.45 11.97
C HIS A 5 9.88 12.17 11.54
N ILE A 6 8.84 12.30 10.71
CA ILE A 6 8.10 11.16 10.15
C ILE A 6 8.96 10.35 9.17
N LEU A 7 9.77 11.04 8.36
CA LEU A 7 10.53 10.43 7.27
C LEU A 7 11.86 9.82 7.71
N SER A 8 12.50 10.33 8.78
CA SER A 8 13.78 9.80 9.25
C SER A 8 13.80 8.27 9.40
N PRO A 9 12.86 7.63 10.14
CA PRO A 9 12.88 6.17 10.28
C PRO A 9 12.61 5.43 8.97
N ILE A 10 11.83 6.02 8.06
CA ILE A 10 11.57 5.46 6.72
C ILE A 10 12.85 5.48 5.88
N LEU A 11 13.58 6.59 5.89
CA LEU A 11 14.82 6.75 5.15
C LEU A 11 15.94 5.85 5.68
N ASP A 12 15.95 5.60 7.00
CA ASP A 12 16.88 4.66 7.63
C ASP A 12 16.52 3.19 7.31
N PHE A 13 15.24 2.89 7.13
CA PHE A 13 14.73 1.55 6.81
C PHE A 13 14.91 1.18 5.34
N LEU A 14 14.72 2.12 4.41
CA LEU A 14 14.85 1.88 2.97
C LEU A 14 16.32 1.86 2.53
N HIS A 15 16.67 0.91 1.68
CA HIS A 15 18.07 0.71 1.25
C HIS A 15 18.48 1.61 0.07
N CYS A 16 17.55 2.38 -0.50
CA CYS A 16 17.85 3.40 -1.50
C CYS A 16 16.76 4.48 -1.53
N PRO A 17 17.10 5.73 -1.90
CA PRO A 17 16.09 6.74 -2.20
C PRO A 17 15.37 6.41 -3.52
N THR A 18 14.24 7.05 -3.76
CA THR A 18 13.60 7.01 -5.08
C THR A 18 14.52 7.64 -6.13
N PRO A 19 14.81 6.96 -7.26
CA PRO A 19 15.67 7.49 -8.31
C PRO A 19 15.10 8.78 -8.91
N GLN A 20 15.97 9.77 -9.17
CA GLN A 20 15.55 11.05 -9.78
C GLN A 20 14.86 10.85 -11.13
N ALA A 21 15.29 9.89 -11.94
CA ALA A 21 14.65 9.55 -13.21
C ALA A 21 13.19 9.09 -13.05
N TRP A 22 12.84 8.44 -11.92
CA TRP A 22 11.45 8.12 -11.61
C TRP A 22 10.65 9.39 -11.27
N ILE A 23 11.22 10.30 -10.48
CA ILE A 23 10.59 11.60 -10.13
C ILE A 23 10.37 12.45 -11.38
N ASP A 24 11.38 12.51 -12.25
CA ASP A 24 11.33 13.26 -13.51
C ASP A 24 10.24 12.75 -14.45
N GLU A 25 10.01 11.44 -14.47
CA GLU A 25 8.89 10.83 -15.20
C GLU A 25 7.54 11.08 -14.50
N ALA A 26 7.49 10.93 -13.17
CA ALA A 26 6.26 11.06 -12.39
C ALA A 26 5.67 12.47 -12.39
N ARG A 27 6.52 13.50 -12.39
CA ARG A 27 6.05 14.91 -12.39
C ARG A 27 5.55 15.40 -13.75
N LYS A 28 5.68 14.60 -14.82
CA LYS A 28 5.18 14.96 -16.15
C LYS A 28 3.66 15.05 -16.13
N PRO A 29 3.04 16.18 -16.54
CA PRO A 29 1.59 16.33 -16.53
C PRO A 29 0.85 15.22 -17.30
N GLU A 30 1.43 14.73 -18.40
CA GLU A 30 0.86 13.64 -19.21
C GLU A 30 0.80 12.30 -18.48
N ASN A 31 1.63 12.09 -17.45
CA ASN A 31 1.65 10.87 -16.64
C ASN A 31 0.72 10.95 -15.43
N LEU A 32 0.18 12.12 -15.11
CA LEU A 32 -0.67 12.30 -13.93
C LEU A 32 -1.92 11.39 -13.94
N PRO A 33 -2.64 11.17 -15.06
CA PRO A 33 -3.76 10.22 -15.09
C PRO A 33 -3.33 8.79 -14.76
N LEU A 34 -2.17 8.36 -15.26
CA LEU A 34 -1.63 7.04 -14.99
C LEU A 34 -1.20 6.90 -13.52
N LEU A 35 -0.48 7.90 -13.00
CA LEU A 35 0.03 7.93 -11.64
C LEU A 35 -1.10 7.88 -10.62
N LEU A 36 -2.13 8.73 -10.75
CA LEU A 36 -3.25 8.75 -9.82
C LEU A 36 -4.13 7.49 -9.96
N THR A 37 -4.29 6.97 -11.17
CA THR A 37 -5.03 5.71 -11.35
C THR A 37 -4.29 4.55 -10.69
N ASP A 38 -2.97 4.44 -10.87
CA ASP A 38 -2.18 3.39 -10.24
C ASP A 38 -2.10 3.55 -8.72
N HIS A 39 -1.94 4.77 -8.21
CA HIS A 39 -2.03 5.08 -6.78
C HIS A 39 -3.37 4.61 -6.21
N MET A 40 -4.49 5.03 -6.79
CA MET A 40 -5.82 4.58 -6.36
C MET A 40 -5.93 3.05 -6.32
N VAL A 41 -5.40 2.36 -7.33
CA VAL A 41 -5.39 0.90 -7.39
C VAL A 41 -4.46 0.28 -6.33
N CYS A 42 -3.36 0.93 -5.98
CA CYS A 42 -2.47 0.51 -4.89
C CYS A 42 -3.20 0.51 -3.55
N GLU A 43 -4.01 1.53 -3.24
CA GLU A 43 -4.76 1.58 -1.98
C GLU A 43 -5.76 0.42 -1.89
N LEU A 44 -6.47 0.12 -2.99
CA LEU A 44 -7.35 -1.05 -3.03
C LEU A 44 -6.57 -2.35 -2.83
N LYS A 45 -5.38 -2.49 -3.44
CA LYS A 45 -4.54 -3.68 -3.26
C LYS A 45 -4.00 -3.81 -1.84
N ALA A 46 -3.67 -2.72 -1.17
CA ALA A 46 -3.26 -2.72 0.24
C ALA A 46 -4.39 -3.24 1.14
N ALA A 47 -5.61 -2.70 0.97
CA ALA A 47 -6.81 -3.20 1.65
C ALA A 47 -7.07 -4.69 1.35
N GLN A 48 -6.97 -5.12 0.08
CA GLN A 48 -7.14 -6.52 -0.31
C GLN A 48 -6.09 -7.44 0.32
N ASN A 49 -4.83 -7.02 0.38
CA ASN A 49 -3.75 -7.82 0.99
C ASN A 49 -3.96 -7.99 2.49
N ALA A 50 -4.27 -6.91 3.20
CA ALA A 50 -4.61 -6.97 4.62
C ALA A 50 -5.83 -7.87 4.88
N MET A 51 -6.82 -7.81 3.98
CA MET A 51 -7.99 -8.68 4.06
C MET A 51 -7.64 -10.16 3.93
N LEU A 52 -6.75 -10.49 2.99
CA LEU A 52 -6.29 -11.86 2.82
C LEU A 52 -5.48 -12.36 4.02
N LEU A 53 -4.76 -11.48 4.71
CA LEU A 53 -4.09 -11.82 5.97
C LEU A 53 -5.12 -12.13 7.07
N VAL A 54 -6.10 -11.24 7.29
CA VAL A 54 -7.18 -11.46 8.26
C VAL A 54 -7.91 -12.76 7.99
N ARG A 55 -8.34 -12.98 6.75
CA ARG A 55 -9.04 -14.20 6.33
C ARG A 55 -8.23 -15.48 6.55
N ARG A 56 -6.92 -15.42 6.34
CA ARG A 56 -6.06 -16.61 6.39
C ARG A 56 -5.63 -16.95 7.82
N TYR A 57 -5.42 -15.95 8.67
CA TYR A 57 -4.73 -16.13 9.94
C TYR A 57 -5.61 -15.85 11.17
N VAL A 58 -6.78 -15.20 11.02
CA VAL A 58 -7.61 -14.81 12.17
C VAL A 58 -9.09 -15.12 12.00
N ALA A 59 -9.69 -14.70 10.89
CA ALA A 59 -11.14 -14.68 10.77
C ALA A 59 -11.74 -16.08 10.61
N ASP A 60 -12.90 -16.26 11.24
CA ASP A 60 -13.80 -17.35 10.90
C ASP A 60 -14.40 -17.14 9.50
N LYS A 61 -15.06 -18.19 8.99
CA LYS A 61 -15.55 -18.19 7.60
C LYS A 61 -16.56 -17.06 7.35
N GLU A 62 -17.46 -16.82 8.31
CA GLU A 62 -18.51 -15.79 8.18
C GLU A 62 -17.90 -14.39 8.18
N GLY A 63 -17.02 -14.07 9.13
CA GLY A 63 -16.35 -12.77 9.19
C GLY A 63 -15.49 -12.50 7.95
N ALA A 64 -14.82 -13.52 7.41
CA ALA A 64 -14.06 -13.40 6.17
C ALA A 64 -14.93 -13.09 4.94
N ASP A 65 -16.12 -13.69 4.84
CA ASP A 65 -17.03 -13.49 3.70
C ASP A 65 -17.67 -12.08 3.74
N GLU A 66 -18.05 -11.58 4.92
CA GLU A 66 -18.56 -10.20 5.09
C GLU A 66 -17.52 -9.15 4.70
N LEU A 67 -16.29 -9.38 5.12
CA LEU A 67 -15.15 -8.55 4.82
C LEU A 67 -14.86 -8.51 3.30
N LEU A 68 -14.85 -9.66 2.63
CA LEU A 68 -14.70 -9.71 1.17
C LEU A 68 -15.86 -9.02 0.44
N ALA A 69 -17.10 -9.14 0.95
CA ALA A 69 -18.25 -8.48 0.38
C ALA A 69 -18.12 -6.93 0.41
N CYS A 70 -17.43 -6.39 1.42
CA CYS A 70 -17.18 -4.95 1.54
C CYS A 70 -16.22 -4.41 0.47
N LEU A 71 -15.29 -5.22 -0.05
CA LEU A 71 -14.36 -4.83 -1.12
C LEU A 71 -14.97 -4.94 -2.51
N LYS A 72 -16.00 -5.79 -2.69
CA LYS A 72 -16.61 -6.08 -3.98
C LYS A 72 -17.00 -4.84 -4.81
N PRO A 73 -17.63 -3.78 -4.24
CA PRO A 73 -17.97 -2.59 -5.02
C PRO A 73 -16.75 -1.85 -5.56
N TYR A 74 -15.67 -1.78 -4.76
CA TYR A 74 -14.39 -1.20 -5.18
C TYR A 74 -13.76 -2.03 -6.31
N GLU A 75 -13.81 -3.36 -6.21
CA GLU A 75 -13.31 -4.27 -7.25
C GLU A 75 -14.10 -4.17 -8.56
N ASP A 76 -15.43 -4.15 -8.47
CA ASP A 76 -16.31 -4.06 -9.63
C ASP A 76 -16.07 -2.75 -10.38
N PHE A 77 -15.95 -1.63 -9.67
CA PHE A 77 -15.56 -0.34 -10.26
C PHE A 77 -14.16 -0.39 -10.90
N THR A 78 -13.15 -0.81 -10.13
CA THR A 78 -11.74 -0.72 -10.53
C THR A 78 -11.36 -1.69 -11.65
N TYR A 79 -11.80 -2.94 -11.54
CA TYR A 79 -11.34 -4.02 -12.43
C TYR A 79 -12.37 -4.43 -13.48
N ARG A 80 -13.66 -4.17 -13.23
CA ARG A 80 -14.75 -4.65 -14.10
C ARG A 80 -15.50 -3.54 -14.82
N TRP A 81 -15.04 -2.29 -14.68
CA TRP A 81 -15.69 -1.13 -15.29
C TRP A 81 -17.16 -1.01 -14.87
N GLY A 82 -17.44 -1.41 -13.62
CA GLY A 82 -18.74 -1.24 -12.99
C GLY A 82 -19.06 0.24 -12.76
N PRO A 83 -20.33 0.56 -12.43
CA PRO A 83 -20.71 1.92 -12.08
C PRO A 83 -19.93 2.38 -10.85
N GLU A 84 -19.65 3.68 -10.78
CA GLU A 84 -19.03 4.29 -9.62
C GLU A 84 -19.98 4.20 -8.41
N PRO A 85 -19.57 3.55 -7.31
CA PRO A 85 -20.41 3.42 -6.14
C PRO A 85 -20.39 4.71 -5.29
N ASP A 86 -21.35 4.83 -4.38
CA ASP A 86 -21.28 5.84 -3.32
C ASP A 86 -20.23 5.42 -2.28
N PHE A 87 -18.98 5.84 -2.50
CA PHE A 87 -17.85 5.54 -1.61
C PHE A 87 -18.04 6.05 -0.18
N VAL A 88 -18.79 7.15 0.01
CA VAL A 88 -19.09 7.68 1.35
C VAL A 88 -20.03 6.74 2.10
N ALA A 89 -21.07 6.23 1.41
CA ALA A 89 -21.95 5.22 1.98
C ALA A 89 -21.21 3.91 2.27
N LEU A 90 -20.33 3.46 1.36
CA LEU A 90 -19.51 2.26 1.56
C LEU A 90 -18.57 2.39 2.75
N HIS A 91 -17.86 3.51 2.88
CA HIS A 91 -16.98 3.75 4.03
C HIS A 91 -17.75 3.73 5.37
N LYS A 92 -18.97 4.28 5.40
CA LYS A 92 -19.85 4.19 6.59
C LYS A 92 -20.31 2.76 6.87
N GLN A 93 -20.52 1.95 5.85
CA GLN A 93 -20.92 0.55 6.00
C GLN A 93 -19.78 -0.27 6.62
N ILE A 94 -18.55 -0.13 6.12
CA ILE A 94 -17.37 -0.83 6.63
C ILE A 94 -17.14 -0.53 8.12
N ASN A 95 -17.37 0.71 8.54
CA ASN A 95 -17.28 1.09 9.95
C ASN A 95 -18.36 0.45 10.85
N LYS A 96 -19.44 -0.06 10.28
CA LYS A 96 -20.57 -0.69 10.99
C LYS A 96 -20.62 -2.21 10.87
N SER A 97 -19.87 -2.80 9.92
CA SER A 97 -19.86 -4.25 9.69
C SER A 97 -19.39 -5.01 10.93
N ALA A 98 -19.92 -6.21 11.14
CA ALA A 98 -19.48 -7.09 12.22
C ALA A 98 -18.05 -7.53 11.88
N MET A 99 -17.11 -7.24 12.78
CA MET A 99 -15.72 -7.63 12.58
C MET A 99 -15.49 -9.03 13.16
N PRO A 100 -14.66 -9.86 12.51
CA PRO A 100 -14.26 -11.15 13.05
C PRO A 100 -13.80 -11.03 14.51
N GLN A 101 -13.94 -12.09 15.28
CA GLN A 101 -13.47 -12.11 16.67
C GLN A 101 -12.46 -13.24 16.85
N THR A 102 -11.49 -13.02 17.73
CA THR A 102 -10.53 -14.04 18.13
C THR A 102 -10.14 -13.87 19.60
N ASP A 103 -9.92 -15.01 20.25
CA ASP A 103 -9.41 -15.10 21.62
C ASP A 103 -7.88 -15.15 21.67
N ASP A 104 -7.22 -15.39 20.52
CA ASP A 104 -5.76 -15.35 20.42
C ASP A 104 -5.25 -13.90 20.50
N PRO A 105 -4.38 -13.56 21.47
CA PRO A 105 -3.90 -12.17 21.65
C PRO A 105 -3.16 -11.64 20.42
N TRP A 106 -2.36 -12.48 19.75
CA TRP A 106 -1.63 -12.09 18.56
C TRP A 106 -2.59 -11.88 17.38
N GLY A 107 -3.52 -12.80 17.16
CA GLY A 107 -4.57 -12.70 16.16
C GLY A 107 -5.45 -11.47 16.36
N ARG A 108 -5.74 -11.09 17.61
CA ARG A 108 -6.47 -9.85 17.91
C ARG A 108 -5.71 -8.62 17.48
N GLN A 109 -4.41 -8.56 17.74
CA GLN A 109 -3.56 -7.46 17.29
C GLN A 109 -3.46 -7.40 15.76
N LEU A 110 -3.27 -8.54 15.08
CA LEU A 110 -3.29 -8.59 13.62
C LEU A 110 -4.61 -8.05 13.09
N LEU A 111 -5.72 -8.53 13.65
CA LEU A 111 -7.06 -8.11 13.25
C LEU A 111 -7.27 -6.60 13.43
N ASP A 112 -6.97 -6.06 14.59
CA ASP A 112 -7.14 -4.63 14.89
C ASP A 112 -6.31 -3.76 13.93
N ASN A 113 -5.03 -4.11 13.72
CA ASN A 113 -4.14 -3.41 12.80
C ASN A 113 -4.63 -3.50 11.35
N MET A 114 -4.98 -4.70 10.88
CA MET A 114 -5.43 -4.89 9.50
C MET A 114 -6.78 -4.23 9.23
N ILE A 115 -7.73 -4.24 10.17
CA ILE A 115 -9.02 -3.54 10.00
C ILE A 115 -8.81 -2.03 9.91
N LEU A 116 -7.96 -1.48 10.78
CA LEU A 116 -7.64 -0.06 10.75
C LEU A 116 -7.01 0.32 9.40
N LEU A 117 -6.00 -0.44 8.96
CA LEU A 117 -5.36 -0.25 7.66
C LEU A 117 -6.39 -0.33 6.53
N ILE A 118 -7.22 -1.38 6.46
CA ILE A 118 -8.26 -1.52 5.41
C ILE A 118 -9.17 -0.29 5.34
N LYS A 119 -9.58 0.25 6.49
CA LYS A 119 -10.45 1.44 6.53
C LYS A 119 -9.74 2.69 6.02
N GLU A 120 -8.46 2.86 6.38
CA GLU A 120 -7.63 3.98 5.95
C GLU A 120 -7.34 3.88 4.45
N GLU A 121 -6.95 2.72 3.93
CA GLU A 121 -6.67 2.54 2.51
C GLU A 121 -7.90 2.73 1.62
N LEU A 122 -9.07 2.26 2.05
CA LEU A 122 -10.31 2.52 1.30
C LEU A 122 -10.75 3.97 1.39
N HIS A 123 -10.32 4.70 2.43
CA HIS A 123 -10.48 6.15 2.49
C HIS A 123 -9.52 6.86 1.53
N HIS A 124 -8.24 6.47 1.51
CA HIS A 124 -7.24 6.99 0.58
C HIS A 124 -7.67 6.75 -0.87
N PHE A 125 -8.14 5.54 -1.21
CA PHE A 125 -8.71 5.20 -2.51
C PHE A 125 -9.73 6.26 -2.97
N TRP A 126 -10.68 6.58 -2.09
CA TRP A 126 -11.72 7.55 -2.38
C TRP A 126 -11.16 8.96 -2.52
N GLN A 127 -10.24 9.37 -1.64
CA GLN A 127 -9.59 10.69 -1.74
C GLN A 127 -8.81 10.85 -3.07
N VAL A 128 -8.10 9.81 -3.53
CA VAL A 128 -7.45 9.83 -4.86
C VAL A 128 -8.51 10.01 -5.96
N ARG A 129 -9.62 9.28 -5.88
CA ARG A 129 -10.72 9.40 -6.85
C ARG A 129 -11.32 10.82 -6.89
N GLU A 130 -11.53 11.45 -5.73
CA GLU A 130 -11.99 12.83 -5.65
C GLU A 130 -10.97 13.82 -6.26
N MET A 131 -9.68 13.59 -6.02
CA MET A 131 -8.61 14.39 -6.65
C MET A 131 -8.61 14.25 -8.17
N MET A 132 -8.88 13.06 -8.70
CA MET A 132 -9.02 12.83 -10.14
C MET A 132 -10.26 13.53 -10.70
N LEU A 133 -11.43 13.40 -10.05
CA LEU A 133 -12.68 14.01 -10.48
C LEU A 133 -12.61 15.55 -10.51
N SER A 134 -12.07 16.15 -9.46
CA SER A 134 -11.91 17.61 -9.35
C SER A 134 -10.98 18.21 -10.41
N ARG A 135 -10.14 17.38 -11.04
CA ARG A 135 -9.18 17.77 -12.08
C ARG A 135 -9.57 17.29 -13.49
N ASP A 136 -10.76 16.71 -13.64
CA ASP A 136 -11.24 16.10 -14.89
C ASP A 136 -10.25 15.06 -15.45
N ILE A 137 -9.58 14.33 -14.54
CA ILE A 137 -8.61 13.30 -14.89
C ILE A 137 -9.36 11.98 -15.15
N PRO A 138 -9.24 11.43 -16.37
CA PRO A 138 -9.92 10.19 -16.71
C PRO A 138 -9.27 9.00 -15.98
N TYR A 139 -10.09 8.03 -15.61
CA TYR A 139 -9.61 6.72 -15.19
C TYR A 139 -9.02 5.99 -16.40
N VAL A 140 -7.76 5.56 -16.29
CA VAL A 140 -7.06 4.87 -17.38
C VAL A 140 -6.83 3.40 -17.04
N LYS A 141 -6.87 2.54 -18.06
CA LYS A 141 -6.53 1.12 -17.85
C LYS A 141 -5.04 0.98 -17.58
N ILE A 142 -4.70 0.34 -16.47
CA ILE A 142 -3.31 0.07 -16.08
C ILE A 142 -3.02 -1.44 -16.05
N THR A 143 -1.75 -1.79 -16.28
CA THR A 143 -1.21 -3.13 -15.97
C THR A 143 -0.35 -3.06 -14.71
N ALA A 144 -0.08 -4.17 -14.03
CA ALA A 144 0.78 -4.15 -12.84
C ALA A 144 2.27 -4.02 -13.21
N SER A 145 3.04 -3.29 -12.39
CA SER A 145 4.50 -3.31 -12.43
C SER A 145 5.09 -4.61 -11.87
N ASN A 146 6.41 -4.74 -11.96
CA ASN A 146 7.13 -5.89 -11.43
C ASN A 146 7.33 -5.86 -9.92
N TYR A 147 7.14 -4.71 -9.24
CA TYR A 147 7.48 -4.51 -7.83
C TYR A 147 6.84 -5.55 -6.88
N ALA A 148 5.52 -5.54 -6.71
CA ALA A 148 4.82 -6.47 -5.82
C ALA A 148 4.98 -7.93 -6.24
N ARG A 149 5.24 -8.20 -7.52
CA ARG A 149 5.56 -9.56 -8.01
C ARG A 149 6.98 -9.97 -7.58
N GLY A 150 7.95 -9.07 -7.67
CA GLY A 150 9.33 -9.26 -7.24
C GLY A 150 9.40 -9.55 -5.75
N MET A 151 8.82 -8.69 -4.92
CA MET A 151 8.76 -8.89 -3.47
C MET A 151 8.15 -10.24 -3.08
N ARG A 152 7.06 -10.66 -3.75
CA ARG A 152 6.44 -11.96 -3.49
C ARG A 152 7.30 -13.17 -3.85
N ARG A 153 8.28 -13.04 -4.74
CA ARG A 153 9.20 -14.14 -5.08
C ARG A 153 10.17 -14.45 -3.94
N GLU A 154 10.46 -13.46 -3.12
CA GLU A 154 11.37 -13.60 -1.97
C GLU A 154 10.69 -14.29 -0.78
N VAL A 155 9.35 -14.33 -0.75
CA VAL A 155 8.58 -14.90 0.37
C VAL A 155 8.78 -16.41 0.46
N ARG A 156 9.23 -16.88 1.64
CA ARG A 156 9.37 -18.31 1.95
C ARG A 156 8.01 -19.01 1.99
N SER A 157 7.97 -20.31 1.72
CA SER A 157 6.72 -21.06 1.48
C SER A 157 6.13 -21.80 2.69
N HIS A 158 6.84 -21.86 3.82
CA HIS A 158 6.42 -22.63 5.01
C HIS A 158 6.03 -21.70 6.16
N GLU A 159 5.08 -22.11 7.00
CA GLU A 159 4.72 -21.35 8.21
C GLU A 159 5.71 -21.67 9.36
N PRO A 160 5.98 -20.71 10.27
CA PRO A 160 5.44 -19.34 10.34
C PRO A 160 6.22 -18.32 9.49
N VAL A 161 7.34 -18.74 8.87
CA VAL A 161 8.26 -17.84 8.17
C VAL A 161 7.66 -17.16 6.94
N MET A 162 6.67 -17.78 6.30
CA MET A 162 5.92 -17.20 5.20
C MET A 162 5.10 -15.97 5.64
N LEU A 163 4.41 -16.06 6.78
CA LEU A 163 3.66 -14.93 7.32
C LEU A 163 4.60 -13.78 7.72
N ILE A 164 5.71 -14.10 8.41
CA ILE A 164 6.75 -13.13 8.76
C ILE A 164 7.23 -12.39 7.50
N ASP A 165 7.59 -13.12 6.44
CA ASP A 165 8.04 -12.52 5.19
C ASP A 165 6.97 -11.65 4.51
N LYS A 166 5.69 -12.07 4.54
CA LYS A 166 4.60 -11.26 3.98
C LYS A 166 4.43 -9.95 4.72
N LEU A 167 4.54 -9.95 6.05
CA LEU A 167 4.44 -8.75 6.86
C LEU A 167 5.64 -7.82 6.61
N ILE A 168 6.87 -8.35 6.53
CA ILE A 168 8.05 -7.54 6.18
C ILE A 168 7.91 -6.95 4.77
N CYS A 169 7.43 -7.73 3.79
CA CYS A 169 7.12 -7.21 2.45
C CYS A 169 6.07 -6.09 2.50
N GLY A 170 5.04 -6.22 3.35
CA GLY A 170 4.06 -5.16 3.63
C GLY A 170 4.76 -3.89 4.12
N ALA A 171 5.61 -4.00 5.15
CA ALA A 171 6.36 -2.87 5.67
C ALA A 171 7.19 -2.13 4.59
N TYR A 172 7.87 -2.86 3.70
CA TYR A 172 8.60 -2.25 2.59
C TYR A 172 7.71 -1.55 1.57
N ILE A 173 6.52 -2.09 1.28
CA ILE A 173 5.57 -1.45 0.37
C ILE A 173 5.10 -0.10 0.95
N GLU A 174 4.65 -0.08 2.21
CA GLU A 174 4.17 1.14 2.89
C GLU A 174 5.30 2.17 3.06
N ALA A 175 6.50 1.72 3.46
CA ALA A 175 7.65 2.60 3.62
C ALA A 175 8.06 3.25 2.29
N ARG A 176 8.07 2.47 1.19
CA ARG A 176 8.36 3.01 -0.14
C ARG A 176 7.27 3.96 -0.63
N SER A 177 6.00 3.68 -0.34
CA SER A 177 4.89 4.60 -0.62
C SER A 177 5.10 5.94 0.09
N CYS A 178 5.38 5.91 1.40
CA CYS A 178 5.68 7.09 2.20
C CYS A 178 6.83 7.93 1.61
N GLU A 179 7.95 7.30 1.30
CA GLU A 179 9.11 7.97 0.72
C GLU A 179 8.81 8.57 -0.66
N ARG A 180 8.07 7.86 -1.53
CA ARG A 180 7.67 8.37 -2.85
C ARG A 180 6.70 9.53 -2.78
N PHE A 181 5.72 9.49 -1.88
CA PHE A 181 4.83 10.63 -1.65
C PHE A 181 5.63 11.87 -1.25
N ALA A 182 6.56 11.73 -0.31
CA ALA A 182 7.41 12.83 0.14
C ALA A 182 8.37 13.33 -0.95
N ALA A 183 8.96 12.42 -1.73
CA ALA A 183 9.90 12.76 -2.80
C ALA A 183 9.22 13.47 -3.97
N LEU A 184 7.99 13.09 -4.31
CA LEU A 184 7.25 13.70 -5.42
C LEU A 184 6.52 14.99 -5.03
N ALA A 185 6.04 15.09 -3.78
CA ALA A 185 5.22 16.22 -3.32
C ALA A 185 5.76 17.62 -3.70
N PRO A 186 7.05 17.95 -3.57
CA PRO A 186 7.60 19.28 -3.94
C PRO A 186 7.48 19.64 -5.42
N TRP A 187 7.13 18.69 -6.29
CA TRP A 187 7.02 18.86 -7.73
C TRP A 187 5.57 18.94 -8.22
N LEU A 188 4.60 18.79 -7.31
CA LEU A 188 3.18 18.79 -7.61
C LEU A 188 2.55 20.16 -7.39
N ASP A 189 1.33 20.36 -7.89
CA ASP A 189 0.52 21.54 -7.54
C ASP A 189 0.19 21.57 -6.03
N ASP A 190 -0.17 22.75 -5.53
CA ASP A 190 -0.42 22.99 -4.10
C ASP A 190 -1.40 21.99 -3.47
N ASP A 191 -2.41 21.55 -4.21
CA ASP A 191 -3.46 20.69 -3.69
C ASP A 191 -2.99 19.22 -3.66
N LEU A 192 -2.33 18.74 -4.72
CA LEU A 192 -1.72 17.41 -4.74
C LEU A 192 -0.55 17.29 -3.76
N GLN A 193 0.27 18.34 -3.64
CA GLN A 193 1.34 18.40 -2.65
C GLN A 193 0.78 18.22 -1.24
N LYS A 194 -0.25 19.00 -0.87
CA LYS A 194 -0.91 18.87 0.45
C LYS A 194 -1.51 17.49 0.65
N PHE A 195 -2.16 16.94 -0.38
CA PHE A 195 -2.76 15.61 -0.32
C PHE A 195 -1.68 14.54 -0.06
N TYR A 196 -0.61 14.48 -0.86
CA TYR A 196 0.46 13.48 -0.70
C TYR A 196 1.16 13.61 0.65
N LEU A 197 1.42 14.84 1.10
CA LEU A 197 2.00 15.08 2.43
C LEU A 197 1.05 14.68 3.57
N SER A 198 -0.28 14.69 3.34
CA SER A 198 -1.25 14.26 4.35
C SER A 198 -1.27 12.75 4.59
N LEU A 199 -0.86 11.95 3.59
CA LEU A 199 -0.80 10.48 3.66
C LEU A 199 0.39 9.99 4.49
N LEU A 200 1.48 10.77 4.59
CA LEU A 200 2.74 10.31 5.19
C LEU A 200 2.59 9.73 6.61
N ARG A 201 1.64 10.25 7.40
CA ARG A 201 1.43 9.79 8.77
C ARG A 201 0.81 8.39 8.84
N SER A 202 -0.16 8.07 7.97
CA SER A 202 -0.76 6.74 7.92
C SER A 202 0.24 5.73 7.37
N GLU A 203 0.91 6.06 6.26
CA GLU A 203 1.95 5.19 5.66
C GLU A 203 3.07 4.85 6.66
N ALA A 204 3.58 5.86 7.38
CA ALA A 204 4.62 5.66 8.38
C ALA A 204 4.14 4.85 9.60
N ARG A 205 2.84 4.80 9.87
CA ARG A 205 2.29 3.93 10.91
C ARG A 205 2.07 2.52 10.37
N HIS A 206 1.56 2.36 9.16
CA HIS A 206 1.34 1.06 8.53
C HIS A 206 2.64 0.26 8.41
N TYR A 207 3.75 0.90 7.99
CA TYR A 207 5.04 0.23 7.93
C TYR A 207 5.47 -0.31 9.31
N GLN A 208 5.32 0.51 10.36
CA GLN A 208 5.70 0.12 11.72
C GLN A 208 4.80 -0.99 12.24
N ASP A 209 3.49 -0.90 12.02
CA ASP A 209 2.52 -1.93 12.40
C ASP A 209 2.86 -3.27 11.74
N TYR A 210 3.26 -3.28 10.47
CA TYR A 210 3.70 -4.49 9.78
C TYR A 210 4.98 -5.10 10.37
N LEU A 211 6.01 -4.30 10.68
CA LEU A 211 7.24 -4.78 11.30
C LEU A 211 7.01 -5.32 12.71
N ASP A 212 6.21 -4.62 13.51
CA ASP A 212 5.88 -5.02 14.86
C ASP A 212 5.12 -6.35 14.88
N LEU A 213 4.17 -6.53 13.95
CA LEU A 213 3.47 -7.80 13.76
C LEU A 213 4.44 -8.93 13.36
N ALA A 214 5.39 -8.65 12.46
CA ALA A 214 6.37 -9.63 12.00
C ALA A 214 7.30 -10.10 13.14
N GLN A 215 7.85 -9.17 13.92
CA GLN A 215 8.76 -9.47 15.02
C GLN A 215 8.06 -10.25 16.15
N ARG A 216 6.77 -10.01 16.38
CA ARG A 216 6.00 -10.73 17.41
C ARG A 216 5.72 -12.19 17.09
N ILE A 217 5.72 -12.57 15.81
CA ILE A 217 5.59 -13.98 15.39
C ILE A 217 6.95 -14.68 15.46
N ALA A 218 8.02 -13.95 15.14
CA ALA A 218 9.35 -14.50 15.10
C ALA A 218 9.86 -14.84 16.50
N GLU A 219 10.38 -16.05 16.67
CA GLU A 219 11.08 -16.44 17.91
C GLU A 219 12.45 -15.77 18.00
N ASP A 220 13.07 -15.50 16.84
CA ASP A 220 14.39 -14.90 16.69
C ASP A 220 14.32 -13.45 16.17
N ASP A 221 15.47 -12.77 16.21
CA ASP A 221 15.66 -11.46 15.58
C ASP A 221 15.39 -11.52 14.06
N ILE A 222 14.51 -10.63 13.57
CA ILE A 222 14.18 -10.57 12.13
C ILE A 222 15.10 -9.64 11.34
N SER A 223 16.03 -8.92 11.99
CA SER A 223 16.82 -7.85 11.36
C SER A 223 17.56 -8.30 10.11
N GLU A 224 18.18 -9.49 10.14
CA GLU A 224 18.84 -10.04 8.95
C GLU A 224 17.85 -10.34 7.82
N ARG A 225 16.65 -10.81 8.14
CA ARG A 225 15.63 -11.08 7.14
C ARG A 225 15.05 -9.80 6.56
N VAL A 226 14.84 -8.79 7.40
CA VAL A 226 14.46 -7.43 6.99
C VAL A 226 15.49 -6.87 6.02
N ARG A 227 16.79 -6.99 6.34
CA ARG A 227 17.89 -6.54 5.48
C ARG A 227 17.86 -7.23 4.11
N GLN A 228 17.70 -8.55 4.06
CA GLN A 228 17.63 -9.31 2.80
C GLN A 228 16.45 -8.87 1.91
N LEU A 229 15.27 -8.68 2.50
CA LEU A 229 14.10 -8.20 1.76
C LEU A 229 14.26 -6.75 1.30
N GLY A 230 14.99 -5.93 2.06
CA GLY A 230 15.36 -4.55 1.66
C GLY A 230 16.34 -4.49 0.50
N GLU A 231 17.30 -5.42 0.44
CA GLU A 231 18.17 -5.56 -0.73
C GLU A 231 17.39 -5.93 -1.99
N ALA A 232 16.42 -6.85 -1.86
CA ALA A 232 15.55 -7.21 -2.97
C ALA A 232 14.63 -6.05 -3.40
N GLU A 233 14.06 -5.30 -2.45
CA GLU A 233 13.27 -4.10 -2.71
C GLU A 233 14.07 -3.04 -3.45
N ALA A 234 15.27 -2.70 -2.95
CA ALA A 234 16.13 -1.71 -3.58
C ALA A 234 16.58 -2.14 -4.98
N ALA A 235 16.80 -3.45 -5.21
CA ALA A 235 17.08 -3.96 -6.54
C ALA A 235 15.91 -3.72 -7.50
N LEU A 236 14.66 -3.86 -7.06
CA LEU A 236 13.47 -3.57 -7.87
C LEU A 236 13.31 -2.08 -8.17
N ILE A 237 13.57 -1.21 -7.18
CA ILE A 237 13.46 0.25 -7.33
C ILE A 237 14.52 0.80 -8.29
N ASN A 238 15.72 0.23 -8.26
CA ASN A 238 16.83 0.67 -9.13
C ASN A 238 16.85 -0.03 -10.50
N ALA A 239 16.09 -1.11 -10.69
CA ALA A 239 16.01 -1.81 -11.97
C ALA A 239 15.31 -0.94 -13.02
N THR A 240 15.76 -1.03 -14.28
CA THR A 240 15.07 -0.38 -15.40
C THR A 240 13.74 -1.07 -15.71
N GLU A 241 12.67 -0.30 -15.88
CA GLU A 241 11.33 -0.82 -16.14
C GLU A 241 10.62 -0.02 -17.25
N ALA A 242 10.01 -0.72 -18.20
CA ALA A 242 9.32 -0.08 -19.33
C ALA A 242 7.93 0.49 -18.97
N GLU A 243 7.32 -0.08 -17.93
CA GLU A 243 6.01 0.31 -17.41
C GLU A 243 6.18 1.25 -16.22
N PHE A 244 5.88 2.53 -16.41
CA PHE A 244 5.88 3.51 -15.33
C PHE A 244 4.67 3.31 -14.41
N ARG A 245 4.91 3.10 -13.10
CA ARG A 245 3.88 2.90 -12.06
C ARG A 245 4.33 3.54 -10.76
N PHE A 246 3.41 3.66 -9.80
CA PHE A 246 3.68 4.25 -8.50
C PHE A 246 4.80 3.54 -7.75
N HIS A 247 4.96 2.22 -7.89
CA HIS A 247 6.10 1.45 -7.36
C HIS A 247 7.05 0.90 -8.43
N SER A 248 7.00 1.36 -9.69
CA SER A 248 7.92 0.86 -10.73
C SER A 248 9.38 1.20 -10.43
N GLY A 249 10.29 0.46 -11.04
CA GLY A 249 11.71 0.83 -11.10
C GLY A 249 11.98 2.08 -11.95
N VAL A 250 13.22 2.26 -12.37
CA VAL A 250 13.68 3.39 -13.20
C VAL A 250 13.02 3.32 -14.59
N PRO A 251 12.22 4.31 -14.99
CA PRO A 251 11.59 4.32 -16.31
C PRO A 251 12.62 4.31 -17.43
N VAL A 252 12.43 3.46 -18.43
CA VAL A 252 13.25 3.51 -19.66
C VAL A 252 12.95 4.83 -20.37
N CYS A 253 13.97 5.65 -20.63
CA CYS A 253 13.82 6.87 -21.43
C CYS A 253 13.18 6.52 -22.79
N ARG A 254 12.02 7.10 -23.06
CA ARG A 254 11.36 7.03 -24.37
C ARG A 254 11.78 8.21 -25.24
#